data_AF-A0A225UW68-F1
#
_entry.id   AF-A0A225UW68-F1
#
_cell.length_a   1.000
_cell.length_b   1.000
_cell.length_c   1.000
_cell.angle_alpha   90.00
_cell.angle_beta   90.00
_cell.angle_gamma   90.00
#
_symmetry.space_group_name_H-M   'P 1'
#
loop_
_entity.id
_entity.type
_entity.pdbx_description
1 polymer ?
#
loop_
_entity_poly.entity_id
_entity_poly.type
_entity_poly.pdbx_seq_one_letter_code
_entity_poly.pdbx_strand_id
1 'polypeptide(L)' 'MVLFVLYVKADLENVETLAAPPLHRWCLDVKEPRGDEKREAVFVSDEEAVDVAGGRGEVHFTLKWPGANKPSQLTV' A
#
# COMPACT_ATOMS: atom_id res chain seq x y z
N MET A 1 8.88 -7.43 -9.40
CA MET A 1 7.92 -7.07 -8.34
C MET A 1 8.66 -7.22 -7.02
N VAL A 2 8.61 -6.22 -6.14
CA VAL A 2 9.28 -6.26 -4.83
C VAL A 2 8.20 -6.51 -3.78
N LEU A 3 8.49 -7.37 -2.81
CA LEU A 3 7.64 -7.60 -1.65
C LEU A 3 8.18 -6.82 -0.46
N PHE A 4 7.35 -5.99 0.14
CA PHE A 4 7.63 -5.32 1.41
C PHE A 4 6.84 -6.02 2.52
N VAL A 5 7.46 -6.22 3.68
CA VAL A 5 6.82 -6.85 4.84
C VAL A 5 6.76 -5.84 5.98
N LEU A 6 5.56 -5.59 6.49
CA LEU A 6 5.35 -4.75 7.67
C LEU A 6 5.42 -5.62 8.93
N TYR A 7 6.38 -5.34 9.81
CA TYR A 7 6.49 -5.99 11.12
C TYR A 7 6.03 -5.05 12.21
N VAL A 8 5.33 -5.60 13.21
CA VAL A 8 4.88 -4.86 14.39
C VAL A 8 5.60 -5.43 15.62
N LYS A 9 6.08 -4.54 16.48
CA LYS A 9 6.53 -4.86 17.83
C LYS A 9 5.66 -4.09 18.81
N ALA A 10 5.08 -4.78 19.77
CA ALA A 10 4.25 -4.19 20.81
C ALA A 10 4.40 -4.97 22.12
N ASP A 11 4.23 -4.27 23.24
CA ASP A 11 4.03 -4.90 24.54
C ASP A 11 2.52 -5.07 24.74
N LEU A 12 2.09 -6.29 25.06
CA LEU A 12 0.67 -6.65 25.19
C LEU A 12 0.43 -7.24 26.58
N GLU A 13 -0.64 -6.81 27.25
CA GLU A 13 -1.04 -7.32 28.57
C GLU A 13 -2.44 -7.93 28.47
N ASN A 14 -2.56 -9.22 28.81
CA ASN A 14 -3.81 -9.98 28.75
C ASN A 14 -4.50 -9.98 27.37
N VAL A 15 -3.73 -9.88 26.28
CA VAL A 15 -4.25 -9.96 24.89
C VAL A 15 -4.05 -11.37 24.35
N GLU A 16 -5.14 -12.01 23.92
CA GLU A 16 -5.08 -13.33 23.28
C GLU A 16 -4.64 -13.25 21.82
N THR A 17 -5.20 -12.32 21.04
CA THR A 17 -4.90 -12.16 19.61
C THR A 17 -4.84 -10.70 19.20
N LEU A 18 -3.87 -10.36 18.36
CA LEU A 18 -3.82 -9.10 17.62
C LEU A 18 -3.73 -9.43 16.13
N ALA A 19 -4.71 -8.98 15.36
CA ALA A 19 -4.75 -9.17 13.91
C ALA A 19 -5.37 -7.94 13.25
N ALA A 20 -4.93 -7.63 12.03
CA ALA A 20 -5.66 -6.70 11.18
C ALA A 20 -7.00 -7.34 10.79
N PRO A 21 -8.12 -6.60 10.87
CA PRO A 21 -9.41 -7.11 10.39
C PRO A 21 -9.38 -7.32 8.87
N PRO A 22 -10.35 -8.06 8.30
CA PRO A 22 -10.56 -8.09 6.85
C PRO A 22 -10.76 -6.67 6.30
N LEU A 23 -10.33 -6.41 5.06
CA LEU A 23 -10.52 -5.11 4.40
C LEU A 23 -9.85 -3.95 5.17
N HIS A 24 -8.73 -4.23 5.85
CA HIS A 24 -8.06 -3.24 6.67
C HIS A 24 -7.48 -2.11 5.82
N ARG A 25 -7.74 -0.87 6.23
CA ARG A 25 -7.20 0.32 5.59
C ARG A 25 -5.83 0.67 6.17
N TRP A 26 -4.77 0.26 5.49
CA TRP A 26 -3.40 0.59 5.83
C TRP A 26 -3.09 2.05 5.50
N CYS A 27 -2.65 2.83 6.49
CA CYS A 27 -2.18 4.21 6.29
C CYS A 27 -0.66 4.19 6.16
N LEU A 28 -0.14 4.58 4.99
CA LEU A 28 1.27 4.48 4.65
C LEU A 28 1.80 5.80 4.11
N ASP A 29 3.07 6.09 4.39
CA ASP A 29 3.83 7.09 3.64
C ASP A 29 4.61 6.38 2.54
N VAL A 30 4.43 6.81 1.30
CA VAL A 30 5.09 6.20 0.14
C VAL A 30 6.10 7.16 -0.47
N LYS A 31 7.23 6.61 -0.92
CA LYS A 31 8.31 7.35 -1.60
C LYS A 31 8.42 6.88 -3.05
N GLU A 32 8.71 7.80 -3.96
CA GLU A 32 9.08 7.44 -5.32
C GLU A 32 10.31 6.50 -5.30
N PRO A 33 10.30 5.38 -6.04
CA PRO A 33 11.41 4.41 -5.98
C PRO A 33 12.78 4.92 -6.41
N ARG A 34 12.84 6.01 -7.20
CA ARG A 34 14.07 6.56 -7.78
C ARG A 34 14.32 8.05 -7.49
N GLY A 35 13.30 8.77 -7.04
CA GLY A 35 13.37 10.20 -6.72
C GLY A 35 13.28 10.44 -5.22
N ASP A 36 13.07 11.70 -4.83
CA ASP A 36 12.88 12.10 -3.44
C ASP A 36 11.43 12.49 -3.10
N GLU A 37 10.55 12.43 -4.10
CA GLU A 37 9.13 12.71 -3.93
C GLU A 37 8.48 11.72 -2.95
N LYS A 38 7.65 12.25 -2.05
CA LYS A 38 6.91 11.48 -1.06
C LYS A 38 5.44 11.85 -1.11
N ARG A 39 4.60 10.88 -0.76
CA ARG A 39 3.19 11.13 -0.48
C ARG A 39 2.86 10.50 0.86
N GLU A 40 2.40 11.34 1.78
CA GLU A 40 2.13 10.95 3.16
C GLU A 40 0.65 10.57 3.33
N ALA A 41 0.38 9.73 4.32
CA ALA A 41 -0.95 9.32 4.76
C ALA A 41 -1.86 8.80 3.63
N VAL A 42 -1.31 7.98 2.71
CA VAL A 42 -2.12 7.29 1.71
C VAL A 42 -2.78 6.06 2.33
N PHE A 43 -4.02 5.79 1.94
CA PHE A 43 -4.75 4.60 2.39
C PHE A 43 -4.74 3.53 1.30
N VAL A 44 -4.46 2.28 1.71
CA VAL A 44 -4.47 1.11 0.85
C VAL A 44 -5.24 -0.01 1.55
N SER A 45 -6.14 -0.69 0.84
CA SER A 45 -6.99 -1.77 1.35
C SER A 45 -7.21 -2.81 0.26
N ASP A 46 -7.33 -4.08 0.62
CA ASP A 46 -7.75 -5.18 -0.26
C ASP A 46 -9.23 -5.10 -0.67
N GLU A 47 -9.97 -4.14 -0.12
CA GLU A 47 -11.31 -3.75 -0.63
C GLU A 47 -11.24 -2.98 -1.96
N GLU A 48 -10.14 -2.27 -2.21
CA GLU A 48 -10.00 -1.40 -3.37
C GLU A 48 -9.61 -2.20 -4.61
N ALA A 49 -10.35 -2.03 -5.70
CA ALA A 49 -10.06 -2.63 -7.00
C ALA A 49 -9.85 -1.53 -8.04
N VAL A 50 -8.58 -1.23 -8.34
CA VAL A 50 -8.20 -0.21 -9.32
C VAL A 50 -7.70 -0.88 -10.60
N ASP A 51 -8.41 -0.63 -11.69
CA ASP A 51 -8.03 -1.12 -13.02
C ASP A 51 -6.66 -0.63 -13.46
N VAL A 52 -5.79 -1.56 -13.84
CA VAL A 52 -4.51 -1.22 -14.46
C VAL A 52 -4.72 -0.93 -15.94
N ALA A 53 -4.41 0.31 -16.33
CA ALA A 53 -4.40 0.74 -17.72
C ALA A 53 -3.65 -0.26 -18.63
N GLY A 54 -4.32 -0.71 -19.68
CA GLY A 54 -3.82 -1.76 -20.58
C GLY A 54 -4.26 -3.18 -20.21
N GLY A 55 -5.25 -3.35 -19.32
CA GLY A 55 -5.94 -4.63 -19.08
C GLY A 55 -5.09 -5.65 -18.31
N ARG A 56 -4.18 -5.19 -17.46
CA ARG A 56 -3.23 -6.07 -16.73
C ARG A 56 -3.73 -6.52 -15.36
N GLY A 57 -5.04 -6.52 -15.16
CA GLY A 57 -5.69 -6.86 -13.89
C GLY A 57 -5.95 -5.64 -13.01
N GLU A 58 -6.30 -5.93 -11.76
CA GLU A 58 -6.65 -4.95 -10.73
C GLU A 58 -5.54 -4.88 -9.67
N VAL A 59 -5.36 -3.70 -9.07
CA VAL A 59 -4.46 -3.46 -7.94
C VAL A 59 -5.18 -2.64 -6.87
N HIS A 60 -4.66 -2.62 -5.65
CA HIS A 60 -5.33 -1.98 -4.52
C HIS A 60 -5.04 -0.48 -4.42
N PHE A 61 -3.96 -0.01 -5.06
CA PHE A 61 -3.60 1.40 -5.07
C PHE A 61 -2.74 1.75 -6.29
N THR A 62 -2.97 2.94 -6.86
CA THR A 62 -2.11 3.51 -7.92
C THR A 62 -1.73 4.95 -7.63
N LEU A 63 -0.51 5.32 -8.01
CA LEU A 63 0.01 6.67 -7.85
C LEU A 63 0.87 7.07 -9.04
N LYS A 64 0.50 8.14 -9.74
CA LYS A 64 1.34 8.73 -10.78
C LYS A 64 2.19 9.86 -10.19
N TRP A 65 3.49 9.62 -10.10
CA TRP A 65 4.47 10.64 -9.69
C TRP A 65 4.64 11.74 -10.75
N PRO A 66 5.05 12.96 -10.38
CA PRO A 66 5.38 14.01 -11.34
C PRO A 66 6.42 13.54 -12.35
N GLY A 67 6.15 13.72 -13.65
CA GLY A 67 7.07 13.29 -14.72
C GLY A 67 7.08 11.78 -15.01
N ALA A 68 6.37 10.95 -14.25
CA ALA A 68 6.32 9.51 -14.52
C ALA A 68 5.43 9.19 -15.73
N ASN A 69 5.96 8.36 -16.65
CA ASN A 69 5.22 7.85 -17.80
C ASN A 69 4.14 6.82 -17.43
N LYS A 70 4.34 6.09 -16.32
CA LYS A 70 3.43 5.04 -15.83
C LYS A 70 3.17 5.24 -14.33
N PRO A 71 1.95 4.93 -13.85
CA PRO A 71 1.68 4.94 -12.42
C PRO A 71 2.45 3.82 -11.71
N SER A 72 2.91 4.10 -10.49
CA SER A 72 3.30 3.09 -9.51
C SER A 72 2.05 2.41 -8.95
N GLN A 73 2.21 1.18 -8.46
CA GLN A 73 1.12 0.30 -8.04
C GLN A 73 1.49 -0.37 -6.71
N LEU A 74 0.50 -0.60 -5.85
CA LEU A 74 0.63 -1.41 -4.63
C LEU A 74 -0.56 -2.37 -4.52
N THR A 75 -0.27 -3.59 -4.08
CA THR A 75 -1.25 -4.63 -3.73
C THR A 75 -0.91 -5.08 -2.32
N VAL A 76 -1.93 -5.24 -1.49
CA VAL A 76 -1.87 -5.67 -0.08
C VAL A 76 -2.63 -6.97 0.11
#